data_AF-A0A0F5JWC2-F1
#
_entry.id   AF-A0A0F5JWC2-F1
#
_cell.length_a   1.000
_cell.length_b   1.000
_cell.length_c   1.000
_cell.angle_alpha   90.00
_cell.angle_beta   90.00
_cell.angle_gamma   90.00
#
_symmetry.space_group_name_H-M   'P 1'
#
loop_
_entity.id
_entity.type
_entity.pdbx_description
1 polymer ?
#
loop_
_entity_poly.entity_id
_entity_poly.type
_entity_poly.pdbx_seq_one_letter_code
_entity_poly.pdbx_strand_id
1 'polypeptide(L)'
;MQTLTNLLNDTLTCLFSQNAYSDPIVVEATIDSSKSKYRDYLDELPGELFMATTSVLTMHAILQLGSTCKRLGAKMHASFPNLFKALSEIKATRTAPVPVLFFPAILSCIEQVSINRVPATLLRKLLVDVPRNRRSLDSRIPATQRVYVNHIETAVARQKHLIPFPPACRADALYSIDLMVARHLCGAVNAESTRKELSFLLLHTTHAFWPAMLDSVLVDIPADDIPEAIKIFLDRYEGSVEKISNSFAKALASEMFFQRDLLDAFRDSKNKGAIIREILQTRFGVTRDVQWQVIDECIALNLHKNLNSLPGARFDKLCENWRANDTNFVILAEQMTVAKAPHFNFGDRSMRSNSWIN
;
A
#
# COMPACT_ATOMS: atom_id res chain seq x y z
N MET A 1 -29.44 -0.12 13.39
CA MET A 1 -28.63 -0.31 12.15
C MET A 1 -27.15 -0.06 12.44
N GLN A 2 -26.71 1.16 12.77
CA GLN A 2 -25.29 1.48 13.03
C GLN A 2 -24.64 0.65 14.15
N THR A 3 -25.38 0.36 15.22
CA THR A 3 -24.96 -0.55 16.30
C THR A 3 -24.78 -1.99 15.84
N LEU A 4 -25.60 -2.44 14.88
CA LEU A 4 -25.57 -3.81 14.34
C LEU A 4 -24.45 -3.96 13.29
N THR A 5 -24.18 -2.89 12.53
CA THR A 5 -23.02 -2.79 11.64
C THR A 5 -21.71 -2.79 12.42
N ASN A 6 -21.63 -2.04 13.53
CA ASN A 6 -20.48 -2.07 14.42
C ASN A 6 -20.34 -3.43 15.12
N LEU A 7 -21.43 -4.00 15.62
CA LEU A 7 -21.43 -5.33 16.22
C LEU A 7 -20.96 -6.39 15.20
N LEU A 8 -21.45 -6.37 13.96
CA LEU A 8 -20.99 -7.31 12.93
C LEU A 8 -19.54 -7.06 12.51
N ASN A 9 -19.10 -5.81 12.38
CA ASN A 9 -17.69 -5.52 12.11
C ASN A 9 -16.80 -6.01 13.25
N ASP A 10 -17.12 -5.70 14.51
CA ASP A 10 -16.31 -6.05 15.68
C ASP A 10 -16.34 -7.57 15.96
N THR A 11 -17.51 -8.21 15.82
CA THR A 11 -17.68 -9.67 16.02
C THR A 11 -17.02 -10.47 14.90
N LEU A 12 -17.07 -10.00 13.64
CA LEU A 12 -16.35 -10.62 12.53
C LEU A 12 -14.84 -10.36 12.64
N THR A 13 -14.41 -9.19 13.12
CA THR A 13 -12.98 -8.92 13.38
C THR A 13 -12.43 -9.84 14.48
N CYS A 14 -13.24 -10.15 15.51
CA CYS A 14 -12.84 -11.04 16.61
C CYS A 14 -12.88 -12.54 16.23
N LEU A 15 -13.81 -12.96 15.37
CA LEU A 15 -13.90 -14.36 14.89
C LEU A 15 -12.81 -14.73 13.87
N PHE A 16 -12.17 -13.75 13.22
CA PHE A 16 -11.28 -14.01 12.08
C PHE A 16 -9.89 -13.36 12.19
N SER A 17 -9.57 -12.66 13.28
CA SER A 17 -8.21 -12.23 13.63
C SER A 17 -7.28 -13.39 14.04
N GLN A 18 -7.79 -14.60 14.22
CA GLN A 18 -6.99 -15.79 14.57
C GLN A 18 -6.22 -16.43 13.41
N ASN A 19 -6.29 -15.92 12.18
CA ASN A 19 -5.61 -16.54 11.02
C ASN A 19 -4.52 -15.70 10.35
N ALA A 20 -4.02 -14.67 11.01
CA ALA A 20 -2.78 -14.00 10.61
C ALA A 20 -1.74 -14.25 11.70
N TYR A 21 -0.66 -14.95 11.34
CA TYR A 21 0.46 -15.41 12.17
C TYR A 21 0.22 -16.73 12.91
N SER A 22 0.72 -17.79 12.28
CA SER A 22 1.14 -19.01 12.94
C SER A 22 2.21 -18.68 14.01
N ASP A 23 1.78 -18.61 15.26
CA ASP A 23 2.64 -18.72 16.44
C ASP A 23 2.27 -20.03 17.17
N PRO A 24 3.21 -20.98 17.35
CA PRO A 24 2.90 -22.32 17.86
C PRO A 24 2.72 -22.38 19.40
N ILE A 25 2.55 -21.25 20.09
CA ILE A 25 2.54 -21.19 21.56
C ILE A 25 1.16 -20.79 22.15
N VAL A 26 0.13 -20.59 21.33
CA VAL A 26 -1.27 -20.43 21.82
C VAL A 26 -2.14 -21.63 21.44
N VAL A 27 -1.53 -22.82 21.45
CA VAL A 27 -2.21 -24.10 21.18
C VAL A 27 -2.87 -24.70 22.44
N GLU A 28 -2.68 -24.09 23.61
CA GLU A 28 -3.20 -24.64 24.88
C GLU A 28 -4.10 -23.71 25.70
N ALA A 29 -4.74 -22.74 25.04
CA ALA A 29 -6.06 -22.27 25.48
C ALA A 29 -7.09 -22.90 24.56
N THR A 30 -7.27 -24.22 24.71
CA THR A 30 -8.46 -24.93 24.24
C THR A 30 -9.69 -24.16 24.71
N ILE A 31 -10.24 -23.34 23.80
CA ILE A 31 -11.65 -22.96 23.85
C ILE A 31 -12.40 -24.26 23.64
N ASP A 32 -12.64 -24.93 24.75
CA ASP A 32 -13.61 -25.98 24.86
C ASP A 32 -14.93 -25.44 24.28
N SER A 33 -15.40 -26.08 23.22
CA SER A 33 -16.83 -26.24 22.95
C SER A 33 -17.72 -24.99 22.77
N SER A 34 -17.30 -23.99 21.99
CA SER A 34 -18.27 -23.04 21.37
C SER A 34 -18.24 -23.04 19.84
N LYS A 35 -17.97 -24.22 19.25
CA LYS A 35 -18.54 -24.56 17.95
C LYS A 35 -20.08 -24.51 18.09
N SER A 36 -20.77 -23.84 17.15
CA SER A 36 -22.22 -23.92 16.86
C SER A 36 -23.25 -23.11 17.68
N LYS A 37 -23.09 -21.79 17.86
CA LYS A 37 -24.28 -20.92 18.05
C LYS A 37 -24.40 -19.80 17.03
N TYR A 38 -23.32 -19.07 16.77
CA TYR A 38 -23.40 -17.91 15.86
C TYR A 38 -23.36 -18.24 14.36
N ARG A 39 -22.82 -19.41 13.99
CA ARG A 39 -22.79 -19.85 12.60
C ARG A 39 -24.21 -20.14 12.08
N ASP A 40 -25.06 -20.68 12.94
CA ASP A 40 -26.44 -21.06 12.60
C ASP A 40 -27.38 -19.84 12.49
N TYR A 41 -27.14 -18.75 13.24
CA TYR A 41 -27.99 -17.54 13.19
C TYR A 41 -27.95 -16.77 11.86
N LEU A 42 -26.79 -16.67 11.19
CA LEU A 42 -26.72 -16.07 9.84
C LEU A 42 -27.42 -16.92 8.78
N ASP A 43 -27.56 -18.21 9.06
CA ASP A 43 -28.13 -19.18 8.16
C ASP A 43 -29.65 -19.28 8.30
N GLU A 44 -30.18 -18.97 9.49
CA GLU A 44 -31.62 -18.87 9.81
C GLU A 44 -32.24 -17.50 9.51
N LEU A 45 -31.42 -16.48 9.20
CA LEU A 45 -31.90 -15.15 8.87
C LEU A 45 -32.79 -15.16 7.60
N PRO A 46 -34.02 -14.61 7.65
CA PRO A 46 -34.85 -14.40 6.48
C PRO A 46 -34.09 -13.64 5.39
N GLY A 47 -34.33 -14.02 4.13
CA GLY A 47 -33.57 -13.48 2.98
C GLY A 47 -33.54 -11.94 2.93
N GLU A 48 -34.63 -11.28 3.29
CA GLU A 48 -34.73 -9.81 3.32
C GLU A 48 -33.85 -9.19 4.42
N LEU A 49 -33.83 -9.77 5.61
CA LEU A 49 -32.96 -9.31 6.71
C LEU A 49 -31.50 -9.59 6.42
N PHE A 50 -31.20 -10.73 5.77
CA PHE A 50 -29.87 -11.05 5.28
C PHE A 50 -29.40 -10.04 4.22
N MET A 51 -30.27 -9.66 3.26
CA MET A 51 -29.96 -8.63 2.27
C MET A 51 -29.78 -7.25 2.90
N ALA A 52 -30.61 -6.87 3.85
CA ALA A 52 -30.51 -5.58 4.55
C ALA A 52 -29.25 -5.46 5.41
N THR A 53 -28.83 -6.55 6.06
CA THR A 53 -27.60 -6.59 6.85
C THR A 53 -26.35 -6.63 5.97
N THR A 54 -26.41 -7.31 4.83
CA THR A 54 -25.25 -7.44 3.93
C THR A 54 -25.05 -6.22 3.04
N SER A 55 -26.10 -5.46 2.71
CA SER A 55 -26.01 -4.25 1.88
C SER A 55 -25.22 -3.10 2.53
N VAL A 56 -25.06 -3.12 3.85
CA VAL A 56 -24.26 -2.13 4.60
C VAL A 56 -22.82 -2.59 4.86
N LEU A 57 -22.45 -3.80 4.43
CA LEU A 57 -21.10 -4.31 4.63
C LEU A 57 -20.10 -3.70 3.67
N THR A 58 -18.84 -3.65 4.10
CA THR A 58 -17.72 -3.33 3.22
C THR A 58 -17.49 -4.48 2.22
N MET A 59 -16.89 -4.17 1.08
CA MET A 59 -16.46 -5.19 0.11
C MET A 59 -15.61 -6.29 0.77
N HIS A 60 -14.71 -5.91 1.69
CA HIS A 60 -13.86 -6.87 2.39
C HIS A 60 -14.69 -7.85 3.22
N ALA A 61 -15.63 -7.35 4.01
CA ALA A 61 -16.52 -8.17 4.82
C ALA A 61 -17.39 -9.11 3.95
N ILE A 62 -17.89 -8.62 2.81
CA ILE A 62 -18.65 -9.45 1.85
C ILE A 62 -17.79 -10.59 1.31
N LEU A 63 -16.54 -10.31 0.91
CA LEU A 63 -15.64 -11.32 0.39
C LEU A 63 -15.20 -12.33 1.45
N GLN A 64 -14.96 -11.88 2.68
CA GLN A 64 -14.64 -12.75 3.81
C GLN A 64 -15.82 -13.66 4.15
N LEU A 65 -17.04 -13.11 4.27
CA LEU A 65 -18.24 -13.93 4.49
C LEU A 65 -18.41 -14.96 3.38
N GLY A 66 -18.20 -14.56 2.13
CA GLY A 66 -18.26 -15.46 0.98
C GLY A 66 -17.21 -16.58 0.99
N SER A 67 -16.07 -16.39 1.64
CA SER A 67 -15.02 -17.41 1.74
C SER A 67 -15.14 -18.33 2.96
N THR A 68 -15.98 -18.00 3.95
CA THR A 68 -16.13 -18.79 5.18
C THR A 68 -16.72 -20.20 4.96
N CYS A 69 -17.69 -20.35 4.05
CA CYS A 69 -18.25 -21.65 3.69
C CYS A 69 -18.96 -21.60 2.33
N LYS A 70 -19.15 -22.77 1.68
CA LYS A 70 -19.80 -22.88 0.35
C LYS A 70 -21.19 -22.23 0.30
N ARG A 71 -21.98 -22.38 1.38
CA ARG A 71 -23.34 -21.83 1.46
C ARG A 71 -23.35 -20.30 1.49
N LEU A 72 -22.58 -19.69 2.39
CA LEU A 72 -22.44 -18.23 2.46
C LEU A 72 -21.80 -17.68 1.19
N GLY A 73 -20.85 -18.42 0.60
CA GLY A 73 -20.31 -18.13 -0.73
C GLY A 73 -21.40 -18.02 -1.79
N ALA A 74 -22.28 -19.03 -1.88
CA ALA A 74 -23.40 -19.02 -2.83
C ALA A 74 -24.39 -17.87 -2.55
N LYS A 75 -24.74 -17.62 -1.28
CA LYS A 75 -25.59 -16.49 -0.89
C LYS A 75 -24.96 -15.15 -1.28
N MET A 76 -23.69 -14.92 -0.96
CA MET A 76 -22.98 -13.68 -1.33
C MET A 76 -22.90 -13.48 -2.84
N HIS A 77 -22.65 -14.54 -3.61
CA HIS A 77 -22.66 -14.47 -5.08
C HIS A 77 -24.03 -14.09 -5.64
N ALA A 78 -25.11 -14.65 -5.06
CA ALA A 78 -26.48 -14.31 -5.45
C ALA A 78 -26.87 -12.88 -5.04
N SER A 79 -26.41 -12.40 -3.88
CA SER A 79 -26.69 -11.06 -3.36
C SER A 79 -25.91 -9.94 -4.07
N PHE A 80 -24.68 -10.23 -4.50
CA PHE A 80 -23.79 -9.23 -5.12
C PHE A 80 -23.23 -9.72 -6.48
N PRO A 81 -24.10 -10.11 -7.44
CA PRO A 81 -23.66 -10.75 -8.67
C PRO A 81 -22.71 -9.87 -9.48
N ASN A 82 -22.94 -8.55 -9.52
CA ASN A 82 -22.08 -7.61 -10.24
C ASN A 82 -20.69 -7.47 -9.61
N LEU A 83 -20.59 -7.53 -8.27
CA LEU A 83 -19.30 -7.49 -7.58
C LEU A 83 -18.45 -8.73 -7.94
N PHE A 84 -19.03 -9.92 -7.80
CA PHE A 84 -18.32 -11.16 -8.09
C PHE A 84 -18.01 -11.32 -9.58
N LYS A 85 -18.92 -10.86 -10.46
CA LYS A 85 -18.66 -10.77 -11.89
C LYS A 85 -17.47 -9.85 -12.18
N ALA A 86 -17.48 -8.61 -11.67
CA ALA A 86 -16.38 -7.66 -11.86
C ALA A 86 -15.04 -8.23 -11.35
N LEU A 87 -15.03 -8.90 -10.19
CA LEU A 87 -13.83 -9.55 -9.66
C LEU A 87 -13.33 -10.70 -10.53
N SER A 88 -14.25 -11.51 -11.07
CA SER A 88 -13.91 -12.60 -11.99
C SER A 88 -13.29 -12.05 -13.28
N GLU A 89 -13.90 -11.03 -13.86
CA GLU A 89 -13.41 -10.35 -15.07
C GLU A 89 -12.03 -9.72 -14.84
N ILE A 90 -11.85 -9.01 -13.73
CA ILE A 90 -10.53 -8.46 -13.34
C ILE A 90 -9.51 -9.59 -13.21
N LYS A 91 -9.86 -10.70 -12.55
CA LYS A 91 -8.95 -11.84 -12.38
C LYS A 91 -8.54 -12.44 -13.73
N ALA A 92 -9.44 -12.51 -14.70
CA ALA A 92 -9.16 -13.02 -16.04
C ALA A 92 -8.09 -12.19 -16.78
N THR A 93 -7.97 -10.89 -16.46
CA THR A 93 -6.92 -10.03 -17.04
C THR A 93 -5.49 -10.43 -16.67
N ARG A 94 -5.31 -11.18 -15.57
CA ARG A 94 -3.99 -11.64 -15.11
C ARG A 94 -3.42 -12.78 -15.96
N THR A 95 -4.27 -13.71 -16.39
CA THR A 95 -3.84 -15.01 -16.92
C THR A 95 -3.92 -15.13 -18.44
N ALA A 96 -4.69 -14.28 -19.11
CA ALA A 96 -4.86 -14.31 -20.55
C ALA A 96 -4.53 -12.96 -21.20
N PRO A 97 -4.12 -12.93 -22.49
CA PRO A 97 -4.26 -11.72 -23.29
C PRO A 97 -5.76 -11.41 -23.40
N VAL A 98 -6.28 -10.55 -22.52
CA VAL A 98 -7.65 -10.05 -22.64
C VAL A 98 -7.68 -9.08 -23.80
N PRO A 99 -8.41 -9.38 -24.89
CA PRO A 99 -8.52 -8.45 -26.01
C PRO A 99 -9.10 -7.12 -25.54
N VAL A 100 -8.60 -6.02 -26.11
CA VAL A 100 -9.01 -4.66 -25.70
C VAL A 100 -10.52 -4.44 -25.71
N LEU A 101 -11.22 -5.10 -26.64
CA LEU A 101 -12.67 -5.04 -26.80
C LEU A 101 -13.45 -5.47 -25.55
N PHE A 102 -12.84 -6.23 -24.64
CA PHE A 102 -13.48 -6.64 -23.39
C PHE A 102 -13.36 -5.59 -22.28
N PHE A 103 -12.41 -4.65 -22.33
CA PHE A 103 -12.25 -3.63 -21.29
C PHE A 103 -13.50 -2.76 -21.05
N PRO A 104 -14.22 -2.29 -22.07
CA PRO A 104 -15.49 -1.59 -21.86
C PRO A 104 -16.52 -2.44 -21.09
N ALA A 105 -16.58 -3.75 -21.34
CA ALA A 105 -17.47 -4.66 -20.61
C ALA A 105 -17.04 -4.83 -19.16
N ILE A 106 -15.73 -4.94 -18.88
CA ILE A 106 -15.18 -4.99 -17.51
C ILE A 106 -15.51 -3.69 -16.77
N LEU A 107 -15.24 -2.53 -17.38
CA LEU A 107 -15.54 -1.22 -16.78
C LEU A 107 -17.05 -1.06 -16.52
N SER A 108 -17.90 -1.50 -17.45
CA SER A 108 -19.34 -1.49 -17.25
C SER A 108 -19.76 -2.39 -16.06
N CYS A 109 -19.15 -3.57 -15.90
CA CYS A 109 -19.40 -4.42 -14.73
C CYS A 109 -19.00 -3.75 -13.42
N ILE A 110 -17.87 -3.02 -13.41
CA ILE A 110 -17.42 -2.25 -12.24
C ILE A 110 -18.39 -1.11 -11.92
N GLU A 111 -18.85 -0.36 -12.93
CA GLU A 111 -19.82 0.73 -12.77
C GLU A 111 -21.19 0.23 -12.26
N GLN A 112 -21.56 -1.00 -12.58
CA GLN A 112 -22.84 -1.62 -12.16
C GLN A 112 -22.82 -2.19 -10.73
N VAL A 113 -21.71 -2.10 -10.00
CA VAL A 113 -21.65 -2.56 -8.61
C VAL A 113 -22.46 -1.60 -7.73
N SER A 114 -23.51 -2.11 -7.11
CA SER A 114 -24.46 -1.35 -6.28
C SER A 114 -23.91 -0.86 -4.95
N ILE A 115 -22.76 -1.41 -4.51
CA ILE A 115 -22.12 -1.00 -3.28
C ILE A 115 -21.36 0.29 -3.56
N ASN A 116 -21.88 1.38 -3.00
CA ASN A 116 -21.27 2.70 -3.12
C ASN A 116 -19.77 2.64 -2.82
N ARG A 117 -18.99 3.33 -3.66
CA ARG A 117 -17.54 3.54 -3.50
C ARG A 117 -16.64 2.32 -3.74
N VAL A 118 -17.20 1.10 -3.84
CA VAL A 118 -16.48 -0.10 -4.32
C VAL A 118 -15.93 0.03 -5.74
N PRO A 119 -16.58 0.73 -6.68
CA PRO A 119 -16.03 0.92 -8.02
C PRO A 119 -14.63 1.54 -8.04
N ALA A 120 -14.31 2.46 -7.12
CA ALA A 120 -12.97 3.05 -7.02
C ALA A 120 -11.89 2.01 -6.73
N THR A 121 -12.13 1.16 -5.71
CA THR A 121 -11.22 0.08 -5.33
C THR A 121 -11.09 -0.97 -6.44
N LEU A 122 -12.18 -1.28 -7.15
CA LEU A 122 -12.16 -2.21 -8.29
C LEU A 122 -11.39 -1.65 -9.49
N LEU A 123 -11.47 -0.35 -9.77
CA LEU A 123 -10.68 0.31 -10.83
C LEU A 123 -9.18 0.23 -10.53
N ARG A 124 -8.78 0.50 -9.28
CA ARG A 124 -7.39 0.29 -8.84
C ARG A 124 -6.99 -1.16 -9.01
N LYS A 125 -7.81 -2.10 -8.54
CA LYS A 125 -7.51 -3.54 -8.63
C LYS A 125 -7.37 -4.03 -10.06
N LEU A 126 -8.25 -3.59 -10.97
CA LEU A 126 -8.14 -3.86 -12.39
C LEU A 126 -6.75 -3.48 -12.91
N LEU A 127 -6.31 -2.26 -12.60
CA LEU A 127 -5.04 -1.78 -13.11
C LEU A 127 -3.83 -2.44 -12.45
N VAL A 128 -3.88 -2.75 -11.15
CA VAL A 128 -2.83 -3.52 -10.49
C VAL A 128 -2.65 -4.89 -11.18
N ASP A 129 -3.76 -5.52 -11.56
CA ASP A 129 -3.81 -6.88 -12.11
C ASP A 129 -3.46 -6.95 -13.60
N VAL A 130 -3.71 -5.88 -14.36
CA VAL A 130 -3.33 -5.80 -15.78
C VAL A 130 -1.81 -5.67 -15.91
N PRO A 131 -1.11 -6.46 -16.74
CA PRO A 131 0.34 -6.35 -16.92
C PRO A 131 0.81 -4.94 -17.35
N ARG A 132 1.90 -4.42 -16.78
CA ARG A 132 2.42 -3.05 -17.05
C ARG A 132 2.65 -2.77 -18.54
N ASN A 133 3.16 -3.73 -19.28
CA ASN A 133 3.39 -3.64 -20.73
C ASN A 133 2.09 -3.50 -21.55
N ARG A 134 0.91 -3.59 -20.93
CA ARG A 134 -0.40 -3.40 -21.58
C ARG A 134 -1.06 -2.08 -21.18
N ARG A 135 -0.56 -1.39 -20.14
CA ARG A 135 -1.15 -0.17 -19.59
C ARG A 135 -0.81 1.10 -20.41
N SER A 136 -0.01 0.99 -21.47
CA SER A 136 0.55 2.14 -22.19
C SER A 136 -0.10 2.39 -23.55
N LEU A 137 -0.13 3.66 -23.95
CA LEU A 137 -0.41 4.12 -25.32
C LEU A 137 0.77 3.87 -26.29
N ASP A 138 1.82 3.16 -25.86
CA ASP A 138 2.99 2.87 -26.70
C ASP A 138 2.55 2.23 -28.02
N SER A 139 2.80 2.98 -29.10
CA SER A 139 2.38 2.60 -30.45
C SER A 139 3.06 1.33 -30.94
N ARG A 140 4.16 0.91 -30.29
CA ARG A 140 4.85 -0.36 -30.55
C ARG A 140 4.08 -1.58 -30.04
N ILE A 141 3.14 -1.40 -29.11
CA ILE A 141 2.23 -2.47 -28.66
C ILE A 141 1.09 -2.59 -29.69
N PRO A 142 0.73 -3.80 -30.17
CA PRO A 142 -0.42 -3.98 -31.05
C PRO A 142 -1.68 -3.36 -30.45
N ALA A 143 -2.51 -2.72 -31.27
CA ALA A 143 -3.74 -2.08 -30.81
C ALA A 143 -4.67 -3.04 -30.06
N THR A 144 -4.62 -4.34 -30.36
CA THR A 144 -5.35 -5.43 -29.68
C THR A 144 -4.82 -5.79 -28.29
N GLN A 145 -3.75 -5.14 -27.83
CA GLN A 145 -3.12 -5.36 -26.52
C GLN A 145 -3.00 -4.08 -25.67
N ARG A 146 -3.52 -2.93 -26.15
CA ARG A 146 -3.46 -1.65 -25.44
C ARG A 146 -4.66 -1.44 -24.52
N VAL A 147 -4.43 -0.99 -23.30
CA VAL A 147 -5.50 -0.44 -22.48
C VAL A 147 -5.87 0.95 -23.01
N TYR A 148 -7.15 1.19 -23.31
CA TYR A 148 -7.63 2.54 -23.61
C TYR A 148 -7.65 3.38 -22.32
N VAL A 149 -6.54 4.08 -22.08
CA VAL A 149 -6.38 5.07 -20.99
C VAL A 149 -7.60 5.99 -20.91
N ASN A 150 -8.13 6.45 -22.04
CA ASN A 150 -9.30 7.33 -22.10
C ASN A 150 -10.57 6.73 -21.45
N HIS A 151 -10.83 5.42 -21.60
CA HIS A 151 -11.99 4.79 -20.98
C HIS A 151 -11.84 4.70 -19.46
N ILE A 152 -10.62 4.41 -19.00
CA ILE A 152 -10.33 4.37 -17.57
C ILE A 152 -10.37 5.78 -16.98
N GLU A 153 -9.78 6.77 -17.65
CA GLU A 153 -9.83 8.16 -17.23
C GLU A 153 -11.27 8.68 -17.15
N THR A 154 -12.12 8.29 -18.10
CA THR A 154 -13.55 8.60 -18.06
C THR A 154 -14.23 7.95 -16.85
N ALA A 155 -13.97 6.66 -16.61
CA ALA A 155 -14.53 5.95 -15.45
C ALA A 155 -14.04 6.56 -14.12
N VAL A 156 -12.74 6.87 -14.02
CA VAL A 156 -12.13 7.54 -12.87
C VAL A 156 -12.76 8.92 -12.64
N ALA A 157 -12.92 9.73 -13.68
CA ALA A 157 -13.54 11.05 -13.57
C ALA A 157 -14.99 10.94 -13.07
N ARG A 158 -15.79 10.02 -13.62
CA ARG A 158 -17.16 9.75 -13.16
C ARG A 158 -17.21 9.36 -11.68
N GLN A 159 -16.36 8.43 -11.26
CA GLN A 159 -16.30 7.99 -9.87
C GLN A 159 -15.81 9.12 -8.94
N LYS A 160 -14.89 9.97 -9.41
CA LYS A 160 -14.39 11.11 -8.65
C LYS A 160 -15.50 12.11 -8.33
N HIS A 161 -16.45 12.33 -9.25
CA HIS A 161 -17.62 13.19 -9.00
C HIS A 161 -18.57 12.65 -7.91
N LEU A 162 -18.50 11.36 -7.57
CA LEU A 162 -19.32 10.74 -6.53
C LEU A 162 -18.70 10.82 -5.13
N ILE A 163 -17.42 11.20 -5.04
CA ILE A 163 -16.71 11.34 -3.77
C ILE A 163 -16.75 12.82 -3.35
N PRO A 164 -17.28 13.15 -2.16
CA PRO A 164 -17.26 14.51 -1.66
C PRO A 164 -15.83 15.07 -1.55
N PHE A 165 -15.65 16.34 -1.93
CA PHE A 165 -14.41 17.07 -1.71
C PHE A 165 -14.68 18.36 -0.91
N PRO A 166 -13.98 18.61 0.22
CA PRO A 166 -12.99 17.74 0.84
C PRO A 166 -13.61 16.42 1.37
N PRO A 167 -12.83 15.33 1.47
CA PRO A 167 -13.33 14.05 1.98
C PRO A 167 -13.91 14.17 3.39
N ALA A 168 -15.17 13.78 3.57
CA ALA A 168 -15.87 13.88 4.85
C ALA A 168 -15.47 12.81 5.87
N CYS A 169 -14.90 11.70 5.41
CA CYS A 169 -14.48 10.59 6.27
C CYS A 169 -13.24 9.88 5.72
N ARG A 170 -12.62 9.03 6.56
CA ARG A 170 -11.45 8.21 6.17
C ARG A 170 -11.72 7.36 4.92
N ALA A 171 -12.92 6.80 4.80
CA ALA A 171 -13.27 5.97 3.65
C ALA A 171 -13.25 6.80 2.35
N ASP A 172 -13.85 8.00 2.35
CA ASP A 172 -13.83 8.90 1.19
C ASP A 172 -12.40 9.25 0.77
N ALA A 173 -11.53 9.54 1.73
CA ALA A 173 -10.13 9.84 1.45
C ALA A 173 -9.42 8.63 0.81
N LEU A 174 -9.65 7.41 1.31
CA LEU A 174 -9.08 6.19 0.73
C LEU A 174 -9.62 5.88 -0.67
N TYR A 175 -10.88 6.17 -0.95
CA TYR A 175 -11.42 6.02 -2.30
C TYR A 175 -10.86 7.05 -3.28
N SER A 176 -10.59 8.29 -2.83
CA SER A 176 -9.84 9.26 -3.63
C SER A 176 -8.43 8.76 -3.94
N ILE A 177 -7.76 8.13 -2.95
CA ILE A 177 -6.47 7.47 -3.18
C ILE A 177 -6.59 6.34 -4.20
N ASP A 178 -7.62 5.49 -4.12
CA ASP A 178 -7.79 4.40 -5.09
C ASP A 178 -7.92 4.90 -6.53
N LEU A 179 -8.71 5.96 -6.75
CA LEU A 179 -8.86 6.60 -8.06
C LEU A 179 -7.58 7.27 -8.54
N MET A 180 -6.87 7.95 -7.64
CA MET A 180 -5.59 8.58 -7.93
C MET A 180 -4.53 7.54 -8.35
N VAL A 181 -4.43 6.44 -7.60
CA VAL A 181 -3.52 5.33 -7.92
C VAL A 181 -3.91 4.67 -9.23
N ALA A 182 -5.21 4.42 -9.46
CA ALA A 182 -5.67 3.89 -10.75
C ALA A 182 -5.19 4.78 -11.90
N ARG A 183 -5.39 6.10 -11.80
CA ARG A 183 -4.95 7.05 -12.84
C ARG A 183 -3.43 7.05 -13.04
N HIS A 184 -2.65 6.94 -11.96
CA HIS A 184 -1.18 6.83 -12.04
C HIS A 184 -0.75 5.59 -12.81
N LEU A 185 -1.38 4.43 -12.53
CA LEU A 185 -1.04 3.17 -13.16
C LEU A 185 -1.40 3.10 -14.66
N CYS A 186 -2.23 4.02 -15.17
CA CYS A 186 -2.54 4.15 -16.59
C CYS A 186 -1.40 4.72 -17.44
N GLY A 187 -0.34 5.29 -16.86
CA GLY A 187 0.83 5.70 -17.63
C GLY A 187 1.59 6.89 -17.07
N ALA A 188 2.83 7.05 -17.56
CA ALA A 188 3.80 8.03 -17.06
C ALA A 188 3.35 9.50 -17.21
N VAL A 189 2.49 9.81 -18.19
CA VAL A 189 1.94 11.17 -18.39
C VAL A 189 1.18 11.66 -17.15
N ASN A 190 0.60 10.73 -16.38
CA ASN A 190 -0.20 11.05 -15.21
C ASN A 190 0.60 11.13 -13.91
N ALA A 191 1.91 10.84 -13.91
CA ALA A 191 2.74 10.82 -12.71
C ALA A 191 2.79 12.20 -12.02
N GLU A 192 3.04 13.26 -12.79
CA GLU A 192 3.09 14.63 -12.26
C GLU A 192 1.72 15.10 -11.72
N SER A 193 0.63 14.74 -12.41
CA SER A 193 -0.73 15.04 -11.96
C SER A 193 -1.07 14.31 -10.66
N THR A 194 -0.61 13.07 -10.51
CA THR A 194 -0.78 12.22 -9.32
C THR A 194 -0.07 12.85 -8.12
N ARG A 195 1.18 13.27 -8.28
CA ARG A 195 1.98 13.91 -7.23
C ARG A 195 1.30 15.18 -6.70
N LYS A 196 0.87 16.06 -7.61
CA LYS A 196 0.14 17.29 -7.25
C LYS A 196 -1.18 16.99 -6.56
N GLU A 197 -1.94 16.02 -7.06
CA GLU A 197 -3.22 15.62 -6.48
C GLU A 197 -3.05 15.06 -5.06
N LEU A 198 -2.04 14.22 -4.81
CA LEU A 198 -1.80 13.66 -3.48
C LEU A 198 -1.49 14.75 -2.46
N SER A 199 -0.57 15.66 -2.80
CA SER A 199 -0.23 16.81 -1.94
C SER A 199 -1.45 17.68 -1.68
N PHE A 200 -2.26 17.96 -2.70
CA PHE A 200 -3.49 18.72 -2.56
C PHE A 200 -4.50 18.01 -1.65
N LEU A 201 -4.66 16.69 -1.80
CA LEU A 201 -5.57 15.89 -0.99
C LEU A 201 -5.14 15.87 0.48
N LEU A 202 -3.84 15.70 0.78
CA LEU A 202 -3.31 15.77 2.14
C LEU A 202 -3.63 17.14 2.77
N LEU A 203 -3.36 18.23 2.07
CA LEU A 203 -3.61 19.59 2.56
C LEU A 203 -5.09 19.91 2.87
N HIS A 204 -6.04 19.13 2.33
CA HIS A 204 -7.48 19.34 2.51
C HIS A 204 -8.18 18.17 3.22
N THR A 205 -7.42 17.28 3.88
CA THR A 205 -7.96 16.16 4.66
C THR A 205 -7.51 16.21 6.10
N THR A 206 -8.31 15.63 6.99
CA THR A 206 -7.97 15.50 8.41
C THR A 206 -6.67 14.70 8.58
N HIS A 207 -5.73 15.22 9.37
CA HIS A 207 -4.42 14.58 9.61
C HIS A 207 -4.53 13.12 10.10
N ALA A 208 -5.60 12.78 10.83
CA ALA A 208 -5.88 11.42 11.29
C ALA A 208 -6.03 10.38 10.15
N PHE A 209 -6.34 10.82 8.92
CA PHE A 209 -6.50 9.91 7.77
C PHE A 209 -5.17 9.68 7.04
N TRP A 210 -4.21 10.58 7.18
CA TRP A 210 -3.00 10.61 6.38
C TRP A 210 -2.15 9.34 6.45
N PRO A 211 -1.94 8.70 7.63
CA PRO A 211 -1.16 7.47 7.68
C PRO A 211 -1.75 6.38 6.79
N ALA A 212 -3.07 6.20 6.83
CA ALA A 212 -3.76 5.21 6.03
C ALA A 212 -3.74 5.54 4.52
N MET A 213 -3.83 6.82 4.19
CA MET A 213 -3.73 7.29 2.80
C MET A 213 -2.35 7.01 2.22
N LEU A 214 -1.28 7.36 2.94
CA LEU A 214 0.09 7.16 2.49
C LEU A 214 0.48 5.68 2.46
N ASP A 215 0.10 4.90 3.48
CA ASP A 215 0.25 3.44 3.44
C ASP A 215 -0.43 2.86 2.21
N SER A 216 -1.65 3.30 1.90
CA SER A 216 -2.39 2.84 0.73
C SER A 216 -1.68 3.22 -0.57
N VAL A 217 -1.21 4.46 -0.74
CA VAL A 217 -0.50 4.89 -1.95
C VAL A 217 0.78 4.09 -2.19
N LEU A 218 1.59 3.92 -1.14
CA LEU A 218 2.92 3.31 -1.21
C LEU A 218 2.91 1.80 -1.47
N VAL A 219 1.73 1.17 -1.54
CA VAL A 219 1.58 -0.20 -2.03
C VAL A 219 1.87 -0.28 -3.54
N ASP A 220 1.43 0.70 -4.32
CA ASP A 220 1.48 0.65 -5.79
C ASP A 220 2.36 1.75 -6.42
N ILE A 221 2.56 2.86 -5.72
CA ILE A 221 3.35 4.01 -6.19
C ILE A 221 4.65 4.07 -5.39
N PRO A 222 5.83 4.03 -6.04
CA PRO A 222 7.12 4.20 -5.38
C PRO A 222 7.23 5.52 -4.62
N ALA A 223 7.96 5.52 -3.49
CA ALA A 223 8.19 6.73 -2.70
C ALA A 223 8.88 7.85 -3.51
N ASP A 224 9.81 7.49 -4.39
CA ASP A 224 10.53 8.41 -5.28
C ASP A 224 9.59 9.20 -6.22
N ASP A 225 8.36 8.73 -6.45
CA ASP A 225 7.38 9.41 -7.31
C ASP A 225 6.53 10.45 -6.54
N ILE A 226 6.49 10.38 -5.21
CA ILE A 226 5.67 11.23 -4.33
C ILE A 226 6.44 11.90 -3.16
N PRO A 227 7.66 12.44 -3.38
CA PRO A 227 8.51 12.93 -2.29
C PRO A 227 7.86 14.11 -1.53
N GLU A 228 7.17 15.02 -2.21
CA GLU A 228 6.53 16.17 -1.57
C GLU A 228 5.42 15.77 -0.60
N ALA A 229 4.67 14.70 -0.90
CA ALA A 229 3.61 14.22 -0.02
C ALA A 229 4.18 13.62 1.28
N ILE A 230 5.28 12.89 1.17
CA ILE A 230 6.01 12.33 2.33
C ILE A 230 6.58 13.48 3.16
N LYS A 231 7.14 14.51 2.51
CA LYS A 231 7.64 15.72 3.19
C LYS A 231 6.53 16.47 3.93
N ILE A 232 5.38 16.72 3.28
CA ILE A 232 4.21 17.35 3.92
C ILE A 232 3.78 16.57 5.17
N PHE A 233 3.74 15.24 5.08
CA PHE A 233 3.42 14.39 6.21
C PHE A 233 4.43 14.55 7.34
N LEU A 234 5.72 14.47 7.05
CA LEU A 234 6.80 14.61 8.04
C LEU A 234 6.84 15.99 8.70
N ASP A 235 6.45 17.04 7.97
CA ASP A 235 6.44 18.42 8.44
C ASP A 235 5.21 18.77 9.29
N ARG A 236 4.05 18.15 9.02
CA ARG A 236 2.77 18.60 9.59
C ARG A 236 2.02 17.55 10.42
N TYR A 237 2.38 16.27 10.30
CA TYR A 237 1.76 15.23 11.10
C TYR A 237 2.40 15.18 12.49
N GLU A 238 1.61 15.47 13.53
CA GLU A 238 2.05 15.48 14.94
C GLU A 238 1.61 14.22 15.70
N GLY A 239 0.76 13.37 15.10
CA GLY A 239 0.22 12.18 15.76
C GLY A 239 1.20 11.01 15.88
N SER A 240 0.69 9.91 16.44
CA SER A 240 1.33 8.60 16.50
C SER A 240 0.44 7.53 15.86
N VAL A 241 1.07 6.47 15.35
CA VAL A 241 0.41 5.34 14.69
C VAL A 241 0.97 4.05 15.27
N GLU A 242 0.08 3.15 15.69
CA GLU A 242 0.49 1.87 16.30
C GLU A 242 1.29 0.98 15.35
N LYS A 243 1.02 1.07 14.05
CA LYS A 243 1.67 0.26 13.02
C LYS A 243 1.54 0.89 11.65
N ILE A 244 2.63 0.86 10.88
CA ILE A 244 2.67 1.23 9.46
C ILE A 244 3.24 0.09 8.61
N SER A 245 2.99 0.13 7.30
CA SER A 245 3.54 -0.86 6.37
C SER A 245 5.06 -0.74 6.20
N ASN A 246 5.70 -1.80 5.68
CA ASN A 246 7.14 -1.77 5.36
C ASN A 246 7.46 -0.72 4.30
N SER A 247 6.57 -0.51 3.31
CA SER A 247 6.77 0.49 2.26
C SER A 247 6.74 1.90 2.83
N PHE A 248 5.82 2.18 3.76
CA PHE A 248 5.74 3.49 4.39
C PHE A 248 6.89 3.75 5.35
N ALA A 249 7.28 2.77 6.14
CA ALA A 249 8.45 2.90 7.03
C ALA A 249 9.73 3.20 6.24
N LYS A 250 9.94 2.50 5.11
CA LYS A 250 11.05 2.77 4.18
C LYS A 250 11.02 4.20 3.63
N ALA A 251 9.85 4.66 3.19
CA ALA A 251 9.67 5.99 2.63
C ALA A 251 10.00 7.08 3.67
N LEU A 252 9.47 6.96 4.89
CA LEU A 252 9.75 7.89 5.99
C LEU A 252 11.24 7.90 6.36
N ALA A 253 11.86 6.73 6.52
CA ALA A 253 13.27 6.62 6.86
C ALA A 253 14.17 7.27 5.79
N SER A 254 13.92 6.96 4.52
CA SER A 254 14.69 7.49 3.40
C SER A 254 14.56 9.01 3.30
N GLU A 255 13.34 9.54 3.43
CA GLU A 255 13.09 10.98 3.37
C GLU A 255 13.75 11.73 4.54
N MET A 256 13.58 11.23 5.77
CA MET A 256 14.22 11.81 6.96
C MET A 256 15.75 11.76 6.88
N PHE A 257 16.32 10.68 6.34
CA PHE A 257 17.77 10.49 6.32
C PHE A 257 18.46 11.30 5.21
N PHE A 258 17.92 11.31 3.98
CA PHE A 258 18.59 11.90 2.82
C PHE A 258 18.11 13.31 2.45
N GLN A 259 16.83 13.61 2.59
CA GLN A 259 16.26 14.85 2.03
C GLN A 259 15.95 15.92 3.08
N ARG A 260 15.74 15.52 4.34
CA ARG A 260 15.41 16.46 5.41
C ARG A 260 16.66 16.94 6.14
N ASP A 261 16.91 18.24 6.04
CA ASP A 261 17.61 19.01 7.06
C ASP A 261 16.62 19.22 8.20
N LEU A 262 16.55 18.24 9.10
CA LEU A 262 15.73 18.34 10.31
C LEU A 262 16.19 19.60 11.08
N LEU A 263 15.28 20.57 11.27
CA LEU A 263 15.56 21.88 11.86
C LEU A 263 16.33 21.80 13.19
N ASP A 264 17.33 22.67 13.34
CA ASP A 264 18.18 23.03 14.49
C ASP A 264 18.87 21.92 15.34
N ALA A 265 18.39 20.68 15.34
CA ALA A 265 18.99 19.59 16.13
C ALA A 265 19.99 18.71 15.34
N PHE A 266 20.10 18.88 14.01
CA PHE A 266 20.75 17.89 13.14
C PHE A 266 21.87 18.42 12.24
N ARG A 267 22.28 19.68 12.40
CA ARG A 267 23.39 20.26 11.61
C ARG A 267 24.73 19.52 11.76
N ASP A 268 24.91 18.74 12.83
CA ASP A 268 26.15 18.00 13.12
C ASP A 268 25.96 16.57 13.67
N SER A 269 24.78 15.95 13.52
CA SER A 269 24.53 14.70 14.24
C SER A 269 25.23 13.49 13.60
N LYS A 270 26.40 13.13 14.14
CA LYS A 270 27.06 11.82 13.95
C LYS A 270 26.12 10.61 14.21
N ASN A 271 24.92 10.84 14.73
CA ASN A 271 23.92 9.85 15.11
C ASN A 271 22.54 10.08 14.43
N LYS A 272 22.47 10.67 13.23
CA LYS A 272 21.20 10.97 12.54
C LYS A 272 20.25 9.76 12.49
N GLY A 273 20.78 8.58 12.15
CA GLY A 273 20.02 7.34 12.07
C GLY A 273 19.56 6.79 13.41
N ALA A 274 20.25 7.05 14.52
CA ALA A 274 19.75 6.68 15.85
C ALA A 274 18.45 7.43 16.17
N ILE A 275 18.41 8.73 15.90
CA ILE A 275 17.25 9.57 16.16
C ILE A 275 16.09 9.21 15.22
N ILE A 276 16.36 8.97 13.94
CA ILE A 276 15.33 8.53 12.98
C ILE A 276 14.72 7.19 13.44
N ARG A 277 15.55 6.23 13.87
CA ARG A 277 15.07 4.95 14.38
C ARG A 277 14.20 5.12 15.63
N GLU A 278 14.59 5.99 16.55
CA GLU A 278 13.78 6.31 17.73
C GLU A 278 12.42 6.91 17.35
N ILE A 279 12.38 7.85 16.40
CA ILE A 279 11.13 8.43 15.90
C ILE A 279 10.24 7.36 15.25
N LEU A 280 10.82 6.51 14.40
CA LEU A 280 10.09 5.43 13.72
C LEU A 280 9.52 4.41 14.73
N GLN A 281 10.27 4.11 15.78
CA GLN A 281 9.81 3.22 16.85
C GLN A 281 8.69 3.85 17.69
N THR A 282 8.91 5.07 18.19
CA THR A 282 8.02 5.72 19.15
C THR A 282 6.74 6.27 18.51
N ARG A 283 6.85 6.89 17.32
CA ARG A 283 5.72 7.53 16.65
C ARG A 283 5.01 6.65 15.63
N PHE A 284 5.70 5.67 15.06
CA PHE A 284 5.15 4.89 13.94
C PHE A 284 5.14 3.37 14.19
N GLY A 285 5.46 2.94 15.41
CA GLY A 285 5.32 1.54 15.83
C GLY A 285 6.26 0.58 15.10
N VAL A 286 7.41 1.06 14.61
CA VAL A 286 8.43 0.19 13.99
C VAL A 286 9.22 -0.52 15.08
N THR A 287 8.83 -1.76 15.41
CA THR A 287 9.44 -2.55 16.49
C THR A 287 9.97 -3.91 16.05
N ARG A 288 9.61 -4.38 14.85
CA ARG A 288 9.94 -5.74 14.37
C ARG A 288 11.28 -5.74 13.63
N ASP A 289 12.13 -6.71 13.93
CA ASP A 289 13.45 -6.85 13.29
C ASP A 289 13.38 -6.97 11.77
N VAL A 290 12.40 -7.71 11.25
CA VAL A 290 12.17 -7.84 9.80
C VAL A 290 11.88 -6.48 9.16
N GLN A 291 11.17 -5.59 9.86
CA GLN A 291 10.88 -4.25 9.36
C GLN A 291 12.13 -3.37 9.39
N TRP A 292 12.98 -3.51 10.41
CA TRP A 292 14.27 -2.84 10.47
C TRP A 292 15.23 -3.28 9.38
N GLN A 293 15.35 -4.58 9.12
CA GLN A 293 16.16 -5.11 8.00
C GLN A 293 15.73 -4.49 6.68
N VAL A 294 14.43 -4.45 6.42
CA VAL A 294 13.87 -3.87 5.21
C VAL A 294 14.14 -2.35 5.10
N ILE A 295 14.17 -1.63 6.22
CA ILE A 295 14.55 -0.21 6.25
C ILE A 295 16.05 -0.06 5.98
N ASP A 296 16.90 -0.86 6.62
CA ASP A 296 18.35 -0.83 6.43
C ASP A 296 18.72 -1.11 4.97
N GLU A 297 18.11 -2.12 4.34
CA GLU A 297 18.26 -2.40 2.91
C GLU A 297 17.89 -1.19 2.05
N CYS A 298 16.80 -0.48 2.39
CA CYS A 298 16.37 0.70 1.65
C CYS A 298 17.36 1.87 1.78
N ILE A 299 17.88 2.11 2.99
CA ILE A 299 18.90 3.16 3.20
C ILE A 299 20.18 2.79 2.45
N ALA A 300 20.66 1.56 2.63
CA ALA A 300 21.82 1.00 1.92
C ALA A 300 21.71 1.18 0.40
N LEU A 301 20.55 0.84 -0.17
CA LEU A 301 20.28 0.95 -1.60
C LEU A 301 20.38 2.41 -2.12
N ASN A 302 20.03 3.39 -1.30
CA ASN A 302 19.96 4.80 -1.71
C ASN A 302 21.23 5.60 -1.38
N LEU A 303 22.21 5.03 -0.68
CA LEU A 303 23.46 5.72 -0.31
C LEU A 303 24.22 6.27 -1.54
N HIS A 304 24.40 5.44 -2.57
CA HIS A 304 25.15 5.82 -3.76
C HIS A 304 24.53 7.00 -4.53
N LYS A 305 23.21 7.18 -4.45
CA LYS A 305 22.50 8.30 -5.10
C LYS A 305 22.85 9.65 -4.45
N ASN A 306 23.36 9.63 -3.22
CA ASN A 306 23.66 10.82 -2.42
C ASN A 306 25.18 11.07 -2.29
N LEU A 307 25.97 10.43 -3.15
CA LEU A 307 27.42 10.49 -3.14
C LEU A 307 27.96 10.84 -4.54
N ASN A 308 29.07 11.56 -4.57
CA ASN A 308 29.80 11.84 -5.80
C ASN A 308 30.51 10.56 -6.31
N SER A 309 31.00 10.59 -7.55
CA SER A 309 31.67 9.46 -8.23
C SER A 309 32.93 8.90 -7.55
N LEU A 310 33.49 9.60 -6.57
CA LEU A 310 34.64 9.19 -5.75
C LEU A 310 34.36 9.58 -4.28
N PRO A 311 33.54 8.80 -3.54
CA PRO A 311 33.11 9.19 -2.21
C PRO A 311 34.22 9.01 -1.15
N GLY A 312 35.14 8.05 -1.32
CA GLY A 312 36.17 7.73 -0.34
C GLY A 312 35.58 7.52 1.05
N ALA A 313 36.17 8.18 2.06
CA ALA A 313 35.70 8.14 3.45
C ALA A 313 34.27 8.67 3.67
N ARG A 314 33.69 9.41 2.71
CA ARG A 314 32.31 9.90 2.83
C ARG A 314 31.28 8.77 2.80
N PHE A 315 31.58 7.66 2.12
CA PHE A 315 30.70 6.49 2.10
C PHE A 315 30.58 5.89 3.51
N ASP A 316 31.72 5.63 4.16
CA ASP A 316 31.76 5.12 5.53
C ASP A 316 31.10 6.10 6.50
N LYS A 317 31.33 7.41 6.33
CA LYS A 317 30.69 8.43 7.17
C LYS A 317 29.17 8.40 7.07
N LEU A 318 28.59 8.21 5.88
CA LEU A 318 27.14 8.07 5.75
C LEU A 318 26.63 6.77 6.39
N CYS A 319 27.39 5.68 6.29
CA CYS A 319 27.05 4.43 6.96
C CYS A 319 27.04 4.61 8.48
N GLU A 320 28.08 5.22 9.04
CA GLU A 320 28.20 5.56 10.47
C GLU A 320 27.06 6.46 10.94
N ASN A 321 26.67 7.45 10.12
CA ASN A 321 25.56 8.33 10.44
C ASN A 321 24.22 7.59 10.52
N TRP A 322 24.04 6.47 9.80
CA TRP A 322 22.84 5.65 9.87
C TRP A 322 22.93 4.64 11.03
N ARG A 323 23.98 3.80 11.00
CA ARG A 323 24.31 2.81 12.04
C ARG A 323 25.76 2.95 12.48
N ALA A 324 25.95 3.60 13.62
CA ALA A 324 27.27 3.79 14.21
C ALA A 324 27.94 2.45 14.56
N ASN A 325 29.20 2.29 14.17
CA ASN A 325 30.06 1.13 14.37
C ASN A 325 29.49 -0.21 13.86
N ASP A 326 28.57 -0.19 12.89
CA ASP A 326 27.94 -1.40 12.34
C ASP A 326 28.63 -1.85 11.04
N THR A 327 29.59 -2.76 11.18
CA THR A 327 30.32 -3.31 10.02
C THR A 327 29.41 -4.12 9.09
N ASN A 328 28.37 -4.78 9.62
CA ASN A 328 27.43 -5.54 8.79
C ASN A 328 26.61 -4.60 7.90
N PHE A 329 26.20 -3.44 8.43
CA PHE A 329 25.52 -2.43 7.62
C PHE A 329 26.42 -1.89 6.51
N VAL A 330 27.71 -1.67 6.78
CA VAL A 330 28.67 -1.22 5.74
C VAL A 330 28.81 -2.27 4.62
N ILE A 331 28.89 -3.56 4.97
CA ILE A 331 28.94 -4.65 3.98
C ILE A 331 27.64 -4.68 3.15
N LEU A 332 26.48 -4.54 3.79
CA LEU A 332 25.18 -4.46 3.11
C LEU A 332 25.13 -3.27 2.14
N ALA A 333 25.58 -2.10 2.59
CA ALA A 333 25.64 -0.89 1.79
C ALA A 333 26.51 -1.04 0.54
N GLU A 334 27.68 -1.67 0.68
CA GLU A 334 28.57 -1.97 -0.45
C GLU A 334 27.90 -2.93 -1.44
N GLN A 335 27.35 -4.04 -0.96
CA GLN A 335 26.69 -5.06 -1.78
C GLN A 335 25.52 -4.45 -2.57
N MET A 336 24.66 -3.66 -1.90
CA MET A 336 23.53 -2.99 -2.55
C MET A 336 23.99 -1.93 -3.56
N THR A 337 25.08 -1.22 -3.26
CA THR A 337 25.66 -0.22 -4.17
C THR A 337 26.21 -0.87 -5.44
N VAL A 338 27.01 -1.94 -5.31
CA VAL A 338 27.55 -2.67 -6.47
C VAL A 338 26.44 -3.33 -7.28
N ALA A 339 25.43 -3.90 -6.62
CA ALA A 339 24.28 -4.50 -7.31
C ALA A 339 23.49 -3.48 -8.15
N LYS A 340 23.45 -2.20 -7.75
CA LYS A 340 22.75 -1.14 -8.50
C LYS A 340 23.63 -0.34 -9.45
N ALA A 341 24.89 -0.13 -9.09
CA ALA A 341 25.88 0.59 -9.86
C ALA A 341 27.17 -0.24 -9.89
N PRO A 342 27.28 -1.24 -10.79
CA PRO A 342 28.41 -2.18 -10.82
C PRO A 342 29.78 -1.52 -11.03
N HIS A 343 29.79 -0.31 -11.59
CA HIS A 343 31.00 0.48 -11.83
C HIS A 343 31.17 1.63 -10.83
N PHE A 344 30.45 1.60 -9.70
CA PHE A 344 30.61 2.59 -8.65
C PHE A 344 32.01 2.52 -8.07
N ASN A 345 32.77 3.60 -8.21
CA ASN A 345 34.11 3.70 -7.68
C ASN A 345 34.04 4.22 -6.24
N PHE A 346 34.43 3.40 -5.27
CA PHE A 346 34.47 3.80 -3.85
C PHE A 346 35.63 4.77 -3.51
N GLY A 347 36.45 5.16 -4.49
CA GLY A 347 37.65 5.97 -4.33
C GLY A 347 38.81 5.15 -3.76
N ASP A 348 39.67 5.79 -2.96
CA ASP A 348 40.83 5.14 -2.33
C ASP A 348 40.46 4.19 -1.18
N ARG A 349 39.17 4.01 -0.92
CA ARG A 349 38.63 3.22 0.18
C ARG A 349 38.45 1.76 -0.24
N SER A 350 39.10 0.84 0.47
CA SER A 350 38.93 -0.61 0.28
C SER A 350 37.54 -1.07 0.72
N MET A 351 36.91 -1.94 -0.07
CA MET A 351 35.62 -2.57 0.26
C MET A 351 35.80 -3.64 1.35
N ARG A 352 34.88 -3.69 2.31
CA ARG A 352 34.85 -4.69 3.39
C ARG A 352 34.14 -5.99 2.98
N SER A 353 33.31 -5.95 1.95
CA SER A 353 32.63 -7.12 1.40
C SER A 353 33.59 -8.10 0.69
N ASN A 354 34.77 -7.64 0.25
CA ASN A 354 35.77 -8.49 -0.39
C ASN A 354 36.53 -9.40 0.60
N SER A 355 36.45 -9.17 1.91
CA SER A 355 37.17 -9.96 2.91
C SER A 355 36.44 -11.24 3.38
N TRP A 356 35.32 -11.61 2.74
CA TRP A 356 34.55 -12.83 3.03
C TRP A 356 34.63 -13.89 1.93
N ILE A 357 35.43 -13.64 0.88
CA ILE A 357 35.85 -14.65 -0.10
C ILE A 357 37.30 -15.02 0.22
N ASN A 358 37.48 -15.79 1.30
CA ASN A 358 38.64 -16.64 1.54
C ASN A 358 38.24 -17.77 2.48
#